data_AF-A0A6C7WC58-F1
#
_entry.id   AF-A0A6C7WC58-F1
#
_cell.length_a   1.000
_cell.length_b   1.000
_cell.length_c   1.000
_cell.angle_alpha   90.00
_cell.angle_beta   90.00
_cell.angle_gamma   90.00
#
_symmetry.space_group_name_H-M   'P 1'
#
loop_
_entity.id
_entity.type
_entity.pdbx_description
1 polymer ?
#
loop_
_entity_poly.entity_id
_entity_poly.type
_entity_poly.pdbx_seq_one_letter_code
_entity_poly.pdbx_strand_id
1 'polypeptide(L)' 'MKIDTHAHIFLKKLNTVANARYKPDYDASFKDYKANLDHYDFNKGVLVQPSFLGIDNEFLLQSIEKDENIKAIVVV' A
#
# COMPACT_ATOMS: atom_id res chain seq x y z
N MET A 1 16.28 12.15 -8.27
CA MET A 1 14.93 11.60 -8.09
C MET A 1 15.05 10.30 -7.33
N LYS A 2 14.48 10.21 -6.12
CA LYS A 2 14.44 9.00 -5.29
C LYS A 2 13.08 8.32 -5.45
N ILE A 3 13.08 7.00 -5.62
CA ILE A 3 11.86 6.19 -5.77
C ILE A 3 11.91 5.07 -4.75
N ASP A 4 10.88 4.98 -3.92
CA ASP A 4 10.65 3.81 -3.08
C ASP A 4 9.92 2.78 -3.95
N THR A 5 10.56 1.66 -4.21
CA THR A 5 10.07 0.67 -5.17
C THR A 5 9.25 -0.44 -4.52
N HIS A 6 9.13 -0.47 -3.18
CA HIS A 6 8.40 -1.55 -2.51
C HIS A 6 7.88 -1.15 -1.13
N ALA A 7 6.59 -0.80 -1.07
CA ALA A 7 5.88 -0.62 0.19
C ALA A 7 4.46 -1.22 0.13
N HIS A 8 3.85 -1.37 1.30
CA HIS A 8 2.48 -1.86 1.45
C HIS A 8 1.66 -0.85 2.26
N ILE A 9 0.40 -0.65 1.86
CA ILE A 9 -0.59 0.07 2.65
C ILE A 9 -1.78 -0.85 2.94
N PHE A 10 -2.37 -0.71 4.12
CA PHE A 10 -3.53 -1.49 4.57
C PHE A 10 -4.11 -0.88 5.84
N LEU A 11 -5.37 -1.20 6.14
CA LEU A 11 -5.97 -0.92 7.44
C LEU A 11 -6.29 -2.25 8.14
N LYS A 12 -6.12 -2.30 9.45
CA LYS A 12 -6.46 -3.44 10.31
C LYS A 12 -7.88 -3.96 10.09
N LYS A 13 -8.80 -3.03 9.80
CA LYS A 13 -10.23 -3.32 9.59
C LYS A 13 -10.54 -4.01 8.26
N LEU A 14 -9.58 -4.08 7.33
CA LEU A 14 -9.80 -4.75 6.04
C LEU A 14 -9.95 -6.26 6.23
N ASN A 15 -10.74 -6.86 5.35
CA ASN A 15 -10.91 -8.31 5.32
C ASN A 15 -9.67 -8.95 4.71
N THR A 16 -9.16 -9.99 5.37
CA THR A 16 -8.05 -10.79 4.86
C THR A 16 -8.59 -12.05 4.19
N VAL A 17 -7.86 -12.58 3.21
CA VAL A 17 -8.20 -13.88 2.61
C VAL A 17 -8.14 -15.00 3.65
N ALA A 18 -8.99 -16.02 3.49
CA ALA A 18 -9.14 -17.10 4.46
C ALA A 18 -7.85 -17.89 4.74
N ASN A 19 -6.96 -17.97 3.75
CA ASN A 19 -5.66 -18.66 3.83
C ASN A 19 -4.48 -17.69 4.04
N ALA A 20 -4.72 -16.48 4.53
CA ALA A 20 -3.66 -15.53 4.82
C ALA A 20 -2.69 -16.10 5.87
N ARG A 21 -1.38 -15.99 5.62
CA ARG A 21 -0.34 -16.47 6.55
C ARG A 21 -0.34 -15.73 7.88
N TYR A 22 -0.77 -14.46 7.88
CA TYR A 22 -0.91 -13.61 9.05
C TYR A 22 -1.85 -12.45 8.73
N LYS A 23 -2.31 -11.74 9.78
CA LYS A 23 -3.08 -10.51 9.69
C LYS A 23 -2.42 -9.43 10.56
N PRO A 24 -1.93 -8.32 9.99
CA PRO A 24 -1.48 -7.19 10.78
C PRO A 24 -2.57 -6.66 11.73
N ASP A 25 -2.19 -6.32 12.95
CA ASP A 25 -3.09 -5.79 13.98
C ASP A 25 -2.99 -4.26 14.15
N TYR A 26 -2.34 -3.60 13.19
CA TYR A 26 -2.11 -2.16 13.09
C TYR A 26 -2.49 -1.64 11.70
N ASP A 27 -2.56 -0.32 11.56
CA ASP A 27 -2.79 0.37 10.29
C ASP A 27 -1.46 0.80 9.65
N ALA A 28 -1.36 0.63 8.34
CA ALA A 28 -0.33 1.22 7.49
C ALA A 28 -1.04 2.09 6.44
N SER A 29 -1.47 3.29 6.83
CA SER A 29 -2.32 4.12 5.96
C SER A 29 -1.51 4.76 4.82
N PHE A 30 -2.20 5.12 3.73
CA PHE A 30 -1.59 5.89 2.65
C PHE A 30 -1.03 7.25 3.12
N LYS A 31 -1.69 7.87 4.10
CA LYS A 31 -1.23 9.11 4.72
C LYS A 31 0.13 8.93 5.41
N ASP A 32 0.27 7.88 6.20
CA ASP A 32 1.52 7.60 6.92
C ASP A 32 2.65 7.25 5.94
N TYR A 33 2.33 6.51 4.87
CA TYR A 33 3.26 6.25 3.79
C TYR A 33 3.78 7.53 3.12
N LYS A 34 2.89 8.46 2.77
CA LYS A 34 3.28 9.77 2.20
C LYS A 34 4.14 10.58 3.16
N ALA A 35 3.80 10.60 4.45
CA ALA A 35 4.60 11.27 5.46
C ALA A 35 6.02 10.69 5.55
N ASN A 36 6.17 9.36 5.40
CA ASN A 36 7.50 8.74 5.34
C ASN A 36 8.27 9.13 4.08
N LEU A 37 7.61 9.14 2.90
CA LEU A 37 8.27 9.58 1.68
C LEU A 37 8.80 11.02 1.82
N ASP A 38 7.97 11.92 2.35
CA ASP A 38 8.35 13.31 2.58
C ASP A 38 9.50 13.42 3.60
N HIS A 39 9.45 12.66 4.70
CA HIS A 39 10.48 12.69 5.75
C HIS A 39 11.86 12.23 5.26
N TYR A 40 11.91 11.29 4.30
CA TYR A 40 13.15 10.73 3.76
C TYR A 40 13.54 11.27 2.36
N ASP A 41 12.89 12.35 1.92
CA ASP A 41 13.10 13.03 0.63
C ASP A 41 12.87 12.15 -0.60
N PHE A 42 11.92 11.21 -0.54
CA PHE A 42 11.51 10.42 -1.70
C PHE A 42 10.50 11.17 -2.56
N ASN A 43 10.63 11.05 -3.89
CA ASN A 43 9.78 11.77 -4.82
C ASN A 43 8.60 10.94 -5.33
N LYS A 44 8.77 9.62 -5.40
CA LYS A 44 7.82 8.67 -5.99
C LYS A 44 7.80 7.37 -5.21
N GLY A 45 6.71 6.63 -5.33
CA GLY A 45 6.50 5.37 -4.62
C GLY A 45 5.83 4.30 -5.49
N VAL A 46 6.15 3.04 -5.20
CA VAL A 46 5.45 1.88 -5.74
C VAL A 46 4.84 1.10 -4.59
N LEU A 47 3.51 1.04 -4.59
CA LEU A 47 2.75 0.28 -3.61
C LEU A 47 2.41 -1.09 -4.20
N VAL A 48 2.73 -2.13 -3.44
CA VAL A 48 2.54 -3.52 -3.83
C VAL A 48 1.37 -4.09 -3.05
N GLN A 49 0.47 -4.80 -3.73
CA GLN A 49 -0.65 -5.47 -3.09
C GLN A 49 -0.16 -6.47 -2.02
N PRO A 50 -0.58 -6.35 -0.75
CA PRO A 50 -0.16 -7.28 0.28
C PRO A 50 -0.89 -8.63 0.14
N SER A 51 -0.14 -9.72 0.27
CA SER A 51 -0.65 -11.09 0.08
C SER A 51 -1.90 -11.43 0.91
N PHE A 52 -2.03 -10.88 2.12
CA PHE A 52 -3.17 -11.14 2.99
C PHE A 52 -4.48 -10.50 2.53
N LEU A 53 -4.45 -9.57 1.56
CA LEU A 53 -5.65 -9.04 0.89
C LEU A 53 -5.96 -9.77 -0.43
N GLY A 54 -5.10 -10.68 -0.88
CA GLY A 54 -5.31 -11.44 -2.11
C GLY A 54 -5.51 -10.55 -3.33
N ILE A 55 -6.52 -10.86 -4.14
CA ILE A 55 -6.88 -10.12 -5.36
C ILE A 55 -7.78 -8.90 -5.11
N ASP A 56 -8.16 -8.65 -3.85
CA ASP A 56 -8.92 -7.44 -3.50
C ASP A 56 -7.96 -6.24 -3.45
N ASN A 57 -7.78 -5.64 -4.63
CA ASN A 57 -6.91 -4.48 -4.84
C ASN A 57 -7.64 -3.15 -4.60
N GLU A 58 -8.91 -3.15 -4.15
CA GLU A 58 -9.74 -1.94 -4.12
C GLU A 58 -9.13 -0.86 -3.22
N PHE A 59 -8.71 -1.24 -2.00
CA PHE A 59 -8.11 -0.28 -1.07
C PHE A 59 -6.84 0.37 -1.65
N LEU A 60 -5.99 -0.42 -2.31
CA LEU A 60 -4.76 0.05 -2.94
C LEU A 60 -5.07 1.04 -4.07
N LEU A 61 -5.96 0.66 -4.99
CA LEU A 61 -6.30 1.48 -6.16
C LEU A 61 -7.02 2.77 -5.76
N GLN A 62 -7.98 2.71 -4.84
CA GLN A 62 -8.69 3.89 -4.34
C GLN A 62 -7.75 4.86 -3.62
N SER A 63 -6.75 4.35 -2.89
CA SER A 63 -5.80 5.19 -2.16
C SER A 63 -4.93 6.05 -3.08
N ILE A 64 -4.60 5.55 -4.28
CA ILE A 64 -3.67 6.21 -5.21
C ILE A 64 -4.35 6.89 -6.39
N GLU A 65 -5.68 6.82 -6.51
CA GLU A 65 -6.45 7.26 -7.69
C GLU A 65 -6.07 8.69 -8.17
N LYS A 66 -5.76 9.58 -7.22
CA LYS A 66 -5.45 10.99 -7.48
C LYS A 66 -3.97 11.35 -7.29
N ASP A 67 -3.08 10.38 -7.07
CA ASP A 67 -1.65 10.61 -6.87
C ASP A 67 -0.83 10.12 -8.07
N GLU A 68 -0.38 11.06 -8.91
CA GLU A 68 0.42 10.76 -10.10
C GLU A 68 1.83 10.23 -9.80
N ASN A 69 2.33 10.43 -8.58
CA ASN A 69 3.67 10.05 -8.16
C ASN A 69 3.74 8.64 -7.57
N ILE A 70 2.58 7.99 -7.41
CA ILE A 70 2.47 6.63 -6.88
C ILE A 70 1.97 5.69 -7.97
N LYS A 71 2.61 4.52 -8.08
CA LYS A 71 2.16 3.41 -8.95
C LYS A 71 1.80 2.20 -8.09
N ALA A 72 0.91 1.35 -8.62
CA ALA A 72 0.49 0.12 -7.97
C ALA A 72 0.98 -1.12 -8.74
N ILE A 73 1.42 -2.13 -7.99
CA ILE A 73 1.52 -3.52 -8.46
C ILE A 73 0.37 -4.28 -7.81
N VAL A 74 -0.56 -4.77 -8.63
CA VAL A 74 -1.75 -5.51 -8.21
C VAL A 74 -1.56 -7.01 -8.36
N VAL A 75 -2.41 -7.80 -7.70
CA VAL A 75 -2.54 -9.24 -7.96
C VAL A 75 -3.76 -9.47 -8.87
N VAL A 76 -3.59 -10.28 -9.92
CA VAL A 76 -4.63 -10.64 -10.91
C VAL A 76 -4.88 -12.14 -10.95
#